data_AF-A0A7X9BT17-F1
#
_entry.id   AF-A0A7X9BT17-F1
#
_cell.length_a   1.000
_cell.length_b   1.000
_cell.length_c   1.000
_cell.angle_alpha   90.00
_cell.angle_beta   90.00
_cell.angle_gamma   90.00
#
_symmetry.space_group_name_H-M   'P 1'
#
loop_
_entity.id
_entity.type
_entity.pdbx_description
1 polymer ?
#
loop_
_entity_poly.entity_id
_entity_poly.type
_entity_poly.pdbx_seq_one_letter_code
_entity_poly.pdbx_strand_id
1 'polypeptide(L)'
;MESALDNEKLFIFAYDDIDSIIYFEKPLKAYWKKYGKNITEVIVESFIEYDSLIKRCEEFSLNLKNAAIKAGGEKYAELLLLAYRQVMAAHKLVIDENGENLYISKECFSNGCAATVDVTYPSAPMFLILQY
;
A
#
# COMPACT_ATOMS: atom_id res chain seq x y z
N MET A 1 -36.32 -24.25 -12.57
CA MET A 1 -34.88 -24.03 -12.77
C MET A 1 -34.57 -22.68 -12.14
N GLU A 2 -34.23 -22.71 -10.85
CA GLU A 2 -33.88 -21.51 -10.08
C GLU A 2 -32.55 -21.01 -10.65
N SER A 3 -32.53 -19.82 -11.25
CA SER A 3 -31.24 -19.20 -11.59
C SER A 3 -30.55 -18.94 -10.26
N ALA A 4 -29.36 -19.52 -10.06
CA ALA A 4 -28.52 -19.18 -8.92
C ALA A 4 -28.41 -17.66 -8.87
N LEU A 5 -28.98 -17.06 -7.81
CA LEU A 5 -28.88 -15.63 -7.58
C LEU A 5 -27.38 -15.31 -7.45
N ASP A 6 -26.88 -14.48 -8.35
CA ASP A 6 -25.53 -13.97 -8.29
C ASP A 6 -25.46 -12.97 -7.12
N ASN A 7 -25.19 -13.52 -5.94
CA ASN A 7 -25.27 -12.82 -4.65
C ASN A 7 -23.96 -12.09 -4.31
N GLU A 8 -23.04 -11.95 -5.25
CA GLU A 8 -21.81 -11.21 -5.03
C GLU A 8 -22.11 -9.71 -4.86
N LYS A 9 -21.56 -9.14 -3.78
CA LYS A 9 -21.65 -7.72 -3.46
C LYS A 9 -20.25 -7.18 -3.27
N LEU A 10 -19.90 -6.18 -4.05
CA LEU A 10 -18.65 -5.44 -3.91
C LEU A 10 -18.85 -4.30 -2.90
N PHE A 11 -18.02 -4.28 -1.87
CA PHE A 11 -17.94 -3.19 -0.90
C PHE A 11 -16.61 -2.46 -1.06
N ILE A 12 -16.66 -1.14 -1.10
CA ILE A 12 -15.46 -0.30 -1.14
C ILE A 12 -15.32 0.42 0.19
N PHE A 13 -14.14 0.29 0.77
CA PHE A 13 -13.71 1.06 1.93
C PHE A 13 -12.69 2.09 1.48
N ALA A 14 -12.95 3.35 1.81
CA ALA A 14 -12.10 4.46 1.42
C ALA A 14 -11.82 5.36 2.62
N TYR A 15 -10.64 5.96 2.63
CA TYR A 15 -10.20 6.89 3.66
C TYR A 15 -9.59 8.12 2.99
N ASP A 16 -10.21 9.29 3.20
CA ASP A 16 -9.86 10.52 2.48
C ASP A 16 -8.51 11.12 2.88
N ASP A 17 -7.93 10.74 4.02
CA ASP A 17 -6.56 11.13 4.41
C ASP A 17 -6.25 12.61 4.12
N ILE A 18 -7.11 13.51 4.63
CA ILE A 18 -7.21 14.92 4.22
C ILE A 18 -5.83 15.59 4.16
N ASP A 19 -5.06 15.43 5.24
CA ASP A 19 -3.62 15.69 5.32
C ASP A 19 -2.95 14.40 5.77
N SER A 20 -1.97 13.93 5.00
CA SER A 20 -1.43 12.58 5.14
C SER A 20 -0.39 12.49 6.26
N ILE A 21 0.48 13.50 6.33
CA ILE A 21 1.50 13.67 7.38
C ILE A 21 1.74 15.16 7.67
N ILE A 22 2.35 15.45 8.82
CA ILE A 22 3.00 16.74 9.09
C ILE A 22 4.49 16.56 8.87
N TYR A 23 5.09 17.34 7.97
CA TYR A 23 6.51 17.33 7.65
C TYR A 23 7.07 18.74 7.81
N PHE A 24 8.01 18.93 8.74
CA PHE A 24 8.53 20.25 9.13
C PHE A 24 7.41 21.28 9.39
N GLU A 25 6.47 20.91 10.27
CA GLU A 25 5.29 21.73 10.66
C GLU A 25 4.29 22.01 9.52
N LYS A 26 4.51 21.43 8.34
CA LYS A 26 3.62 21.61 7.18
C LYS A 26 2.79 20.36 6.92
N PRO A 27 1.48 20.49 6.73
CA PRO A 27 0.65 19.36 6.31
C PRO A 27 0.94 19.02 4.84
N LEU A 28 1.27 17.77 4.56
CA LEU A 28 1.48 17.27 3.19
C LEU A 28 0.32 16.38 2.74
N LYS A 29 0.01 16.46 1.44
CA LYS A 29 -1.05 15.65 0.82
C LYS A 29 -0.50 14.29 0.39
N ALA A 30 -1.34 13.27 0.50
CA ALA A 30 -1.05 11.97 -0.06
C ALA A 30 -0.87 12.05 -1.58
N TYR A 31 -0.01 11.21 -2.14
CA TYR A 31 0.31 11.22 -3.57
C TYR A 31 -0.92 11.05 -4.48
N TRP A 32 -1.93 10.30 -4.06
CA TRP A 32 -3.14 10.10 -4.85
C TRP A 32 -3.98 11.38 -5.02
N LYS A 33 -3.82 12.39 -4.14
CA LYS A 33 -4.47 13.71 -4.26
C LYS A 33 -3.76 14.62 -5.28
N LYS A 34 -2.69 14.15 -5.93
CA LYS A 34 -2.00 14.90 -6.99
C LYS A 34 -3.01 15.36 -8.04
N TYR A 35 -2.83 16.59 -8.53
CA TYR A 35 -3.71 17.24 -9.50
C TYR A 35 -5.15 17.53 -9.00
N GLY A 36 -5.36 17.56 -7.68
CA GLY A 36 -6.63 17.99 -7.09
C GLY A 36 -7.69 16.89 -6.98
N LYS A 37 -7.30 15.62 -7.16
CA LYS A 37 -8.21 14.47 -7.07
C LYS A 37 -8.83 14.36 -5.67
N ASN A 38 -10.14 14.15 -5.62
CA ASN A 38 -10.90 13.98 -4.37
C ASN A 38 -11.30 12.52 -4.12
N ILE A 39 -11.73 12.21 -2.90
CA ILE A 39 -12.04 10.82 -2.50
C ILE A 39 -13.18 10.19 -3.30
N THR A 40 -14.18 10.98 -3.72
CA THR A 40 -15.30 10.44 -4.51
C THR A 40 -14.87 10.02 -5.90
N GLU A 41 -13.95 10.76 -6.53
CA GLU A 41 -13.34 10.39 -7.80
C GLU A 41 -12.53 9.09 -7.65
N VAL A 42 -11.70 8.99 -6.61
CA VAL A 42 -10.92 7.77 -6.33
C VAL A 42 -11.81 6.56 -6.10
N ILE A 43 -12.93 6.70 -5.40
CA ILE A 43 -13.89 5.60 -5.18
C ILE A 43 -14.46 5.11 -6.52
N VAL A 44 -14.86 6.03 -7.41
CA VAL A 44 -15.40 5.69 -8.73
C VAL A 44 -14.34 5.02 -9.60
N GLU A 45 -13.12 5.57 -9.65
CA GLU A 45 -12.00 4.97 -10.37
C GLU A 45 -11.67 3.57 -9.86
N SER A 46 -11.60 3.40 -8.53
CA SER A 46 -11.31 2.11 -7.90
C SER A 46 -12.38 1.06 -8.21
N PHE A 47 -13.65 1.48 -8.31
CA PHE A 47 -14.73 0.60 -8.74
C PHE A 47 -14.59 0.18 -10.21
N ILE A 48 -14.29 1.13 -11.10
CA ILE A 48 -14.11 0.88 -12.54
C ILE A 48 -12.89 -0.03 -12.79
N GLU A 49 -11.81 0.16 -12.04
CA GLU A 49 -10.56 -0.59 -12.20
C GLU A 49 -10.51 -1.91 -11.40
N TYR A 50 -11.54 -2.20 -10.59
CA TYR A 50 -11.54 -3.31 -9.63
C TYR A 50 -11.09 -4.64 -10.25
N ASP A 51 -11.72 -5.07 -11.35
CA ASP A 51 -11.44 -6.36 -11.98
C ASP A 51 -9.98 -6.50 -12.45
N SER A 52 -9.39 -5.39 -12.93
CA SER A 52 -7.99 -5.37 -13.34
C SER A 52 -7.07 -5.37 -12.12
N LEU A 53 -7.40 -4.59 -11.09
CA LEU A 53 -6.61 -4.45 -9.87
C LEU A 53 -6.56 -5.76 -9.08
N ILE A 54 -7.70 -6.44 -8.90
CA ILE A 54 -7.75 -7.69 -8.13
C ILE A 54 -6.90 -8.77 -8.79
N LYS A 55 -6.99 -8.90 -10.13
CA LYS A 55 -6.17 -9.85 -10.89
C LYS A 55 -4.68 -9.60 -10.73
N ARG A 56 -4.24 -8.33 -10.84
CA ARG A 56 -2.84 -7.94 -10.64
C ARG A 56 -2.36 -8.23 -9.22
N CYS A 57 -3.20 -7.98 -8.22
CA CYS A 57 -2.90 -8.28 -6.82
C CYS A 57 -2.74 -9.79 -6.58
N GLU A 58 -3.61 -10.61 -7.17
CA GLU A 58 -3.54 -12.08 -7.09
C GLU A 58 -2.27 -12.62 -7.76
N GLU A 59 -1.97 -12.17 -8.98
CA GLU A 59 -0.76 -12.56 -9.70
C GLU A 59 0.51 -12.18 -8.93
N PHE A 60 0.57 -10.95 -8.40
CA PHE A 60 1.69 -10.49 -7.58
C PHE A 60 1.84 -11.33 -6.31
N SER A 61 0.74 -11.54 -5.57
CA SER A 61 0.73 -12.31 -4.32
C SER A 61 1.20 -13.76 -4.55
N LEU A 62 0.74 -14.40 -5.63
CA LEU A 62 1.14 -15.75 -6.00
C LEU A 62 2.64 -15.82 -6.35
N ASN A 63 3.13 -14.87 -7.15
CA ASN A 63 4.54 -14.82 -7.54
C ASN A 63 5.45 -14.60 -6.32
N LEU A 64 5.09 -13.67 -5.43
CA LEU A 64 5.83 -13.41 -4.20
C LEU A 64 5.83 -14.64 -3.28
N LYS A 65 4.67 -15.31 -3.10
CA LYS A 65 4.57 -16.54 -2.31
C LYS A 65 5.47 -17.64 -2.87
N ASN A 66 5.42 -17.89 -4.17
CA ASN A 66 6.21 -18.94 -4.82
C ASN A 66 7.72 -18.66 -4.71
N ALA A 67 8.14 -17.41 -4.91
CA ALA A 67 9.53 -17.00 -4.73
C ALA A 67 10.00 -17.22 -3.28
N ALA A 68 9.16 -16.88 -2.29
CA ALA A 68 9.47 -17.08 -0.89
C ALA A 68 9.52 -18.58 -0.50
N ILE A 69 8.59 -19.41 -0.99
CA ILE A 69 8.63 -20.87 -0.79
C ILE A 69 9.93 -21.45 -1.34
N LYS A 70 10.33 -21.03 -2.54
CA LYS A 70 11.58 -21.49 -3.16
C LYS A 70 12.81 -21.07 -2.34
N ALA A 71 12.77 -19.91 -1.69
CA ALA A 71 13.87 -19.38 -0.90
C ALA A 71 13.97 -20.01 0.51
N GLY A 72 12.85 -20.34 1.16
CA GLY A 72 12.86 -20.74 2.57
C GLY A 72 11.72 -21.66 3.03
N GLY A 73 10.91 -22.20 2.11
CA GLY A 73 9.77 -23.06 2.41
C GLY A 73 8.50 -22.31 2.86
N GLU A 74 7.43 -23.07 3.14
CA GLU A 74 6.09 -22.53 3.42
C GLU A 74 6.05 -21.58 4.63
N LYS A 75 6.66 -21.98 5.76
CA LYS A 75 6.67 -21.14 6.97
C LYS A 75 7.39 -19.81 6.76
N TYR A 76 8.46 -19.82 5.98
CA TYR A 76 9.16 -18.59 5.61
C TYR A 76 8.30 -17.71 4.70
N ALA A 77 7.61 -18.30 3.72
CA ALA A 77 6.70 -17.57 2.84
C ALA A 77 5.57 -16.88 3.60
N GLU A 78 4.97 -17.55 4.58
CA GLU A 78 3.94 -16.95 5.43
C GLU A 78 4.46 -15.73 6.19
N LEU A 79 5.64 -15.84 6.83
CA LEU A 79 6.27 -14.72 7.54
C LEU A 79 6.62 -13.56 6.60
N LEU A 80 7.17 -13.85 5.42
CA LEU A 80 7.53 -12.84 4.43
C LEU A 80 6.31 -12.09 3.92
N LEU A 81 5.21 -12.80 3.61
CA LEU A 81 3.97 -12.18 3.15
C LEU A 81 3.31 -11.31 4.23
N LEU A 82 3.46 -11.65 5.51
CA LEU A 82 3.01 -10.81 6.62
C LEU A 82 3.90 -9.56 6.75
N ALA A 83 5.22 -9.73 6.70
CA ALA A 83 6.18 -8.63 6.74
C ALA A 83 5.95 -7.64 5.60
N TYR A 84 5.73 -8.13 4.37
CA TYR A 84 5.39 -7.30 3.20
C TYR A 84 4.18 -6.39 3.48
N ARG A 85 3.08 -6.97 3.98
CA ARG A 85 1.87 -6.21 4.30
C ARG A 85 2.13 -5.15 5.37
N GLN A 86 2.90 -5.48 6.41
CA GLN A 86 3.24 -4.51 7.45
C GLN A 86 4.13 -3.39 6.94
N VAL A 87 5.13 -3.70 6.13
CA VAL A 87 6.00 -2.68 5.50
C VAL A 87 5.14 -1.74 4.66
N MET A 88 4.31 -2.26 3.75
CA MET A 88 3.44 -1.39 2.92
C MET A 88 2.47 -0.54 3.75
N ALA A 89 1.86 -1.11 4.79
CA ALA A 89 0.93 -0.38 5.66
C ALA A 89 1.62 0.67 6.54
N ALA A 90 2.90 0.49 6.86
CA ALA A 90 3.68 1.39 7.70
C ALA A 90 4.29 2.57 6.92
N HIS A 91 4.11 2.66 5.61
CA HIS A 91 4.66 3.75 4.81
C HIS A 91 3.55 4.66 4.24
N LYS A 92 3.85 5.95 4.15
CA LYS A 92 3.02 6.95 3.47
C LYS A 92 3.77 7.47 2.25
N LEU A 93 3.09 7.52 1.10
CA LEU A 93 3.58 8.19 -0.10
C LEU A 93 2.90 9.56 -0.20
N VAL A 94 3.69 10.62 -0.08
CA VAL A 94 3.23 12.01 -0.08
C VAL A 94 4.01 12.84 -1.09
N ILE A 95 3.52 14.03 -1.40
CA ILE A 95 4.20 14.99 -2.27
C ILE A 95 4.59 16.19 -1.42
N ASP A 96 5.84 16.62 -1.52
CA ASP A 96 6.36 17.80 -0.83
C ASP A 96 5.99 19.11 -1.56
N GLU A 97 6.42 20.25 -1.03
CA GLU A 97 6.14 21.57 -1.63
C GLU A 97 6.84 21.79 -2.98
N ASN A 98 7.91 21.05 -3.26
CA ASN A 98 8.65 21.11 -4.53
C ASN A 98 8.06 20.17 -5.59
N GLY A 99 7.05 19.36 -5.23
CA GLY A 99 6.47 18.35 -6.10
C GLY A 99 7.24 17.03 -6.12
N GLU A 100 8.18 16.84 -5.19
CA GLU A 100 8.96 15.61 -5.03
C GLU A 100 8.17 14.56 -4.26
N ASN A 101 8.38 13.28 -4.61
CA ASN A 101 7.76 12.17 -3.93
C ASN A 101 8.55 11.84 -2.66
N LEU A 102 7.87 11.85 -1.51
CA LEU A 102 8.42 11.37 -0.25
C LEU A 102 7.73 10.07 0.14
N TYR A 103 8.50 9.01 0.35
CA TYR A 103 8.00 7.72 0.82
C TYR A 103 8.56 7.41 2.20
N ILE A 104 7.72 7.61 3.21
CA ILE A 104 8.15 7.76 4.60
C ILE A 104 7.58 6.62 5.45
N SER A 105 8.45 5.90 6.14
CA SER A 105 8.06 4.90 7.14
C SER A 105 7.61 5.56 8.44
N LYS A 106 6.60 4.99 9.11
CA LYS A 106 6.23 5.31 10.50
C LYS A 106 6.82 4.27 11.45
N GLU A 107 7.46 4.74 12.51
CA GLU A 107 7.96 3.91 13.60
C GLU A 107 6.83 3.63 14.61
N CYS A 108 6.30 2.40 14.58
CA CYS A 108 5.38 1.82 15.58
C CYS A 108 4.29 2.78 16.12
N PHE A 109 3.77 2.52 17.32
CA PHE A 109 2.73 3.34 17.96
C PHE A 109 3.24 4.17 19.14
N SER A 110 4.53 4.10 19.49
CA SER A 110 5.06 4.71 20.71
C SER A 110 5.10 6.24 20.62
N ASN A 111 5.79 6.78 19.60
CA ASN A 111 6.14 8.20 19.52
C ASN A 111 5.84 8.84 18.16
N GLY A 112 5.27 8.11 17.20
CA GLY A 112 4.93 8.65 15.89
C GLY A 112 6.16 9.12 15.08
N CYS A 113 7.35 8.57 15.35
CA CYS A 113 8.55 8.92 14.61
C CYS A 113 8.39 8.53 13.14
N ALA A 114 8.98 9.33 12.26
CA ALA A 114 8.91 9.15 10.82
C ALA A 114 10.32 9.00 10.24
N ALA A 115 10.47 8.18 9.20
CA ALA A 115 11.73 7.93 8.50
C ALA A 115 12.90 7.53 9.42
N THR A 116 12.64 6.75 10.48
CA THR A 116 13.72 6.26 11.34
C THR A 116 14.62 5.30 10.56
N VAL A 117 15.94 5.50 10.68
CA VAL A 117 16.93 4.79 9.85
C VAL A 117 16.93 3.29 10.14
N ASP A 118 16.76 2.92 11.41
CA ASP A 118 16.69 1.54 11.88
C ASP A 118 15.43 0.79 11.43
N VAL A 119 14.38 1.50 10.98
CA VAL A 119 13.21 0.91 10.30
C VAL A 119 13.36 0.95 8.78
N THR A 120 13.88 2.06 8.25
CA THR A 120 14.03 2.27 6.80
C THR A 120 15.07 1.33 6.19
N TYR A 121 16.19 1.13 6.87
CA TYR A 121 17.26 0.27 6.39
C TYR A 121 16.83 -1.20 6.19
N PRO A 122 16.18 -1.88 7.16
CA PRO A 122 15.71 -3.25 6.94
C PRO A 122 14.51 -3.35 5.98
N SER A 123 13.74 -2.29 5.74
CA SER A 123 12.64 -2.31 4.76
C SER A 123 13.11 -2.06 3.32
N ALA A 124 14.23 -1.35 3.13
CA ALA A 124 14.76 -0.95 1.82
C ALA A 124 14.91 -2.10 0.79
N PRO A 125 15.40 -3.32 1.14
CA PRO A 125 15.51 -4.41 0.18
C PRO A 125 14.18 -4.75 -0.52
N MET A 126 13.06 -4.60 0.19
CA MET A 126 11.73 -4.85 -0.37
C MET A 126 11.39 -3.86 -1.50
N PHE A 127 11.81 -2.60 -1.39
CA PHE A 127 11.55 -1.61 -2.43
C PHE A 127 12.51 -1.70 -3.60
N LEU A 128 13.72 -2.23 -3.37
CA LEU A 128 14.71 -2.43 -4.44
C LEU A 128 14.38 -3.65 -5.31
N ILE A 129 13.86 -4.73 -4.71
CA ILE A 129 13.50 -5.93 -5.49
C ILE A 129 12.25 -5.72 -6.35
N LEU A 130 11.39 -4.76 -5.98
CA LEU A 130 10.13 -4.44 -6.67
C LEU A 130 10.28 -3.33 -7.73
N GLN A 131 11.50 -2.84 -7.97
CA GLN A 131 11.79 -1.80 -8.97
C GLN A 131 12.02 -2.34 -10.40
N TYR A 132 11.93 -3.66 -10.60
CA TYR A 132 12.14 -4.31 -11.89
C TYR A 132 10.83 -4.77 -12.53
#